data_AF-A0A972L1U5-F1
#
_entry.id   AF-A0A972L1U5-F1
#
_cell.length_a   1.000
_cell.length_b   1.000
_cell.length_c   1.000
_cell.angle_alpha   90.00
_cell.angle_beta   90.00
_cell.angle_gamma   90.00
#
_symmetry.space_group_name_H-M   'P 1'
#
loop_
_entity.id
_entity.type
_entity.pdbx_description
1 polymer ?
#
loop_
_entity_poly.entity_id
_entity_poly.type
_entity_poly.pdbx_seq_one_letter_code
_entity_poly.pdbx_strand_id
1 'polypeptide(L)' 'MIFKQTKTKIEVAMMLNISPATLRKWLNIRYYDELAKLDYSKNQQILTPKQLNFLAEKVDLSPLNP' A
#
# COMPACT_ATOMS: atom_id res chain seq x y z
N MET A 1 3.10 12.64 -0.33
CA MET A 1 3.44 12.14 1.03
C MET A 1 4.70 11.28 0.90
N ILE A 2 5.67 11.40 1.80
CA ILE A 2 6.88 10.55 1.80
C ILE A 2 6.85 9.67 3.06
N PHE A 3 6.68 8.36 2.86
CA PHE A 3 6.83 7.35 3.89
C PHE A 3 8.33 7.13 4.17
N LYS A 4 8.70 7.14 5.45
CA LYS A 4 10.07 6.85 5.93
C LYS A 4 10.15 5.54 6.72
N GLN A 5 9.01 4.95 7.06
CA GLN A 5 8.89 3.75 7.87
C GLN A 5 8.05 2.70 7.14
N THR A 6 8.28 1.44 7.47
CA THR A 6 7.46 0.33 7.02
C THR A 6 6.07 0.38 7.68
N LYS A 7 5.08 -0.20 7.02
CA LYS A 7 3.72 -0.35 7.56
C LYS A 7 3.15 -1.70 7.20
N THR A 8 2.39 -2.30 8.10
CA THR A 8 1.61 -3.50 7.83
C THR A 8 0.47 -3.21 6.86
N LYS A 9 -0.01 -4.24 6.15
CA LYS A 9 -1.22 -4.14 5.32
C LYS A 9 -2.44 -3.65 6.10
N ILE A 10 -2.56 -4.02 7.37
CA ILE A 10 -3.68 -3.60 8.22
C ILE A 10 -3.62 -2.09 8.47
N GLU A 11 -2.46 -1.57 8.87
CA GLU A 11 -2.28 -0.13 9.08
C GLU A 11 -2.55 0.67 7.81
N VAL A 12 -2.08 0.19 6.66
CA VAL A 12 -2.31 0.87 5.38
C VAL A 12 -3.80 0.86 4.99
N ALA A 13 -4.50 -0.25 5.23
CA ALA A 13 -5.94 -0.33 4.97
C ALA A 13 -6.72 0.66 5.87
N MET A 14 -6.32 0.78 7.15
CA MET A 14 -6.89 1.75 8.08
C MET A 14 -6.62 3.20 7.66
N MET A 15 -5.39 3.52 7.26
CA MET A 15 -5.03 4.86 6.77
C MET A 15 -5.83 5.28 5.53
N LEU A 16 -6.20 4.29 4.71
CA LEU A 16 -7.00 4.46 3.50
C LEU A 16 -8.50 4.42 3.73
N ASN A 17 -8.95 4.10 4.94
CA ASN A 17 -10.34 3.81 5.24
C ASN A 17 -10.97 2.78 4.26
N ILE A 18 -10.22 1.71 3.95
CA ILE A 18 -10.70 0.60 3.10
C ILE A 18 -10.59 -0.74 3.82
N SER A 19 -11.34 -1.73 3.32
CA SER A 19 -11.20 -3.10 3.84
C SER A 19 -9.81 -3.69 3.51
N PRO A 20 -9.26 -4.57 4.38
CA PRO A 20 -8.04 -5.32 4.07
C PRO A 20 -8.12 -6.14 2.78
N ALA A 21 -9.32 -6.62 2.43
CA ALA A 21 -9.58 -7.35 1.19
C ALA A 21 -9.43 -6.45 -0.04
N THR A 22 -9.94 -5.21 0.04
CA THR A 22 -9.77 -4.20 -1.02
C THR A 22 -8.30 -3.89 -1.22
N LEU A 23 -7.54 -3.64 -0.14
CA LEU A 23 -6.11 -3.40 -0.22
C LEU A 23 -5.39 -4.60 -0.86
N ARG A 24 -5.74 -5.83 -0.46
CA ARG A 24 -5.14 -7.04 -1.04
C ARG A 24 -5.39 -7.14 -2.55
N LYS A 25 -6.59 -6.79 -3.02
CA LYS A 25 -6.92 -6.75 -4.45
C LYS A 25 -6.05 -5.71 -5.18
N TRP A 26 -5.81 -4.56 -4.58
CA TRP A 26 -4.94 -3.54 -5.17
C TRP A 26 -3.49 -4.04 -5.27
N LEU A 27 -2.93 -4.55 -4.18
CA LEU A 27 -1.53 -4.97 -4.13
C LEU A 27 -1.23 -6.20 -4.98
N ASN A 28 -2.14 -7.18 -5.01
CA ASN A 28 -1.88 -8.48 -5.64
C ASN A 28 -2.43 -8.60 -7.06
N ILE A 29 -3.27 -7.66 -7.50
CA ILE A 29 -3.90 -7.69 -8.82
C ILE A 29 -3.65 -6.38 -9.55
N ARG A 30 -4.17 -5.25 -9.03
CA ARG A 30 -4.17 -3.99 -9.77
C ARG A 30 -2.77 -3.40 -9.99
N TYR A 31 -1.91 -3.50 -9.00
CA TYR A 31 -0.58 -2.86 -8.97
C TYR A 31 0.56 -3.85 -8.79
N TYR A 32 0.30 -5.14 -9.01
CA TYR A 32 1.26 -6.18 -8.69
C TYR A 32 2.54 -6.05 -9.52
N ASP A 33 2.41 -5.75 -10.81
CA ASP A 33 3.55 -5.72 -11.73
C ASP A 33 4.53 -4.58 -11.41
N GLU A 34 4.02 -3.42 -10.98
CA GLU A 34 4.86 -2.30 -10.54
C GLU A 34 5.44 -2.54 -9.15
N LEU A 35 4.63 -3.09 -8.22
CA LEU A 35 5.11 -3.44 -6.88
C LEU A 35 6.16 -4.55 -6.92
N ALA A 36 6.05 -5.52 -7.83
CA ALA A 36 7.02 -6.58 -8.01
C ALA A 36 8.41 -6.05 -8.40
N LYS A 37 8.46 -4.95 -9.19
CA LYS A 37 9.72 -4.23 -9.49
C LYS A 37 10.33 -3.53 -8.27
N LEU A 38 9.56 -3.40 -7.19
CA LEU A 38 9.96 -2.85 -5.89
C LEU A 38 10.08 -3.97 -4.84
N ASP A 39 10.37 -5.20 -5.27
CA ASP A 39 10.56 -6.39 -4.43
C ASP A 39 9.33 -6.77 -3.58
N TYR A 40 8.12 -6.44 -4.04
CA TYR A 40 6.90 -6.87 -3.36
C TYR A 40 6.56 -8.34 -3.65
N SER A 41 6.20 -9.09 -2.60
CA SER A 41 5.61 -10.43 -2.75
C SER A 41 4.15 -10.49 -2.28
N LYS A 42 3.34 -11.34 -2.92
CA LYS A 42 1.89 -11.46 -2.62
C LYS A 42 1.60 -11.85 -1.16
N ASN A 43 2.53 -12.56 -0.53
CA ASN A 43 2.44 -13.04 0.86
C ASN A 43 3.06 -12.08 1.89
N GLN A 44 3.74 -11.03 1.43
CA GLN A 44 4.36 -10.02 2.29
C GLN A 44 3.32 -9.36 3.19
N GLN A 45 3.60 -9.20 4.47
CA GLN A 45 2.68 -8.57 5.43
C GLN A 45 3.00 -7.08 5.68
N ILE A 46 4.27 -6.71 5.49
CA ILE A 46 4.82 -5.39 5.80
C ILE A 46 5.26 -4.74 4.49
N LEU A 47 4.71 -3.57 4.15
CA LEU A 47 5.09 -2.78 2.99
C LEU A 47 6.29 -1.88 3.32
N THR A 48 7.23 -1.81 2.38
CA THR A 48 8.42 -0.95 2.49
C THR A 48 8.08 0.50 2.18
N PRO A 49 8.89 1.48 2.64
CA PRO A 49 8.70 2.89 2.30
C PRO A 49 8.55 3.14 0.79
N LYS A 50 9.33 2.45 -0.05
CA LYS A 50 9.25 2.57 -1.52
C LYS A 50 7.90 2.11 -2.06
N GLN A 51 7.41 0.96 -1.60
CA GLN A 51 6.11 0.41 -1.99
C GLN A 51 4.95 1.29 -1.52
N LEU A 52 5.07 1.86 -0.31
CA LEU A 52 4.09 2.80 0.24
C LEU A 52 4.05 4.12 -0.55
N ASN A 53 5.20 4.67 -0.92
CA ASN A 53 5.27 5.88 -1.75
C ASN A 53 4.66 5.64 -3.13
N PHE A 54 4.94 4.51 -3.77
CA PHE A 54 4.30 4.14 -5.02
C PHE A 54 2.77 4.08 -4.88
N LEU A 55 2.24 3.47 -3.82
CA LEU A 55 0.81 3.45 -3.57
C LEU A 55 0.26 4.86 -3.34
N ALA A 56 1.00 5.72 -2.61
CA ALA A 56 0.65 7.12 -2.37
C ALA A 56 0.37 7.89 -3.66
N GLU A 57 1.21 7.68 -4.66
CA GLU A 57 1.09 8.33 -5.98
C GLU A 57 -0.09 7.81 -6.80
N LYS A 58 -0.52 6.54 -6.58
CA LYS A 58 -1.57 5.90 -7.39
C LYS A 58 -2.98 6.05 -6.84
N VAL A 59 -3.12 6.08 -5.52
CA VAL A 59 -4.43 6.05 -4.86
C VAL A 59 -4.73 7.29 -4.03
N ASP A 60 -3.87 8.31 -4.12
CA ASP A 60 -3.97 9.54 -3.34
C ASP A 60 -4.17 9.20 -1.85
N LEU A 61 -3.08 8.75 -1.21
CA LEU A 61 -3.04 8.46 0.23
C LEU A 61 -3.15 9.73 1.10
N SER A 62 -3.69 10.85 0.57
CA SER A 62 -4.02 11.99 1.42
C SER A 62 -4.98 11.50 2.50
N PRO A 63 -4.73 11.82 3.79
CA PRO A 63 -5.70 11.50 4.81
C PRO A 63 -7.00 12.18 4.40
N LEU A 64 -8.06 11.39 4.20
CA LEU A 64 -9.41 11.88 4.43
C LEU A 64 -9.39 12.32 5.90
N ASN A 65 -9.05 13.58 6.15
CA ASN A 65 -9.37 14.22 7.40
C ASN A 65 -10.88 14.05 7.57
N PRO A 66 -11.35 13.47 8.68
CA PRO A 66 -12.78 13.51 8.98
C PRO A 66 -13.30 14.95 9.04
#